data_AF-A0A936VFU8-F1
#
_entry.id   AF-A0A936VFU8-F1
#
_cell.length_a   1.000
_cell.length_b   1.000
_cell.length_c   1.000
_cell.angle_alpha   90.00
_cell.angle_beta   90.00
_cell.angle_gamma   90.00
#
_symmetry.space_group_name_H-M   'P 1'
#
loop_
_entity.id
_entity.type
_entity.pdbx_description
1 polymer ?
#
loop_
_entity_poly.entity_id
_entity_poly.type
_entity_poly.pdbx_seq_one_letter_code
_entity_poly.pdbx_strand_id
1 'polypeptide(L)'
;MAAPPQRGEILRFAAGFTVINDSYNSNPDALLSMVDTLIEGAPEGSRKIVVAGEMLELGENGIEIHRDTGIKIAGRSVDMLIGVRGLAKEMVEGAMSSGIEEASFTSDSDAAGDLLASLIRAGDVVLVKGSRGVRTERVIEILTKKFELEESRSAAR
;
A
#
# COMPACT_ATOMS: atom_id res chain seq x y z
N MET A 1 23.07 -6.43 1.38
CA MET A 1 22.29 -7.56 1.92
C MET A 1 20.94 -7.52 1.24
N ALA A 2 20.46 -8.63 0.67
CA ALA A 2 19.11 -8.68 0.11
C ALA A 2 18.10 -8.37 1.22
N ALA A 3 17.12 -7.52 0.92
CA ALA A 3 16.05 -7.23 1.85
C ALA A 3 15.30 -8.56 2.17
N PRO A 4 14.90 -8.82 3.43
CA PRO A 4 14.06 -9.97 3.76
C PRO A 4 12.84 -10.02 2.82
N PRO A 5 12.30 -11.21 2.49
CA PRO A 5 11.04 -11.30 1.76
C PRO A 5 10.01 -10.41 2.47
N GLN A 6 9.28 -9.57 1.72
CA GLN A 6 8.40 -8.49 2.21
C GLN A 6 9.05 -7.14 2.61
N ARG A 7 10.28 -6.86 2.18
CA ARG A 7 10.88 -5.52 2.35
C ARG A 7 11.20 -4.88 1.00
N GLY A 8 10.22 -4.19 0.44
CA GLY A 8 10.33 -3.55 -0.88
C GLY A 8 10.43 -4.55 -2.03
N GLU A 9 9.86 -5.75 -1.88
CA GLU A 9 9.82 -6.76 -2.94
C GLU A 9 8.88 -6.30 -4.05
N ILE A 10 9.35 -6.31 -5.30
CA ILE A 10 8.55 -5.91 -6.46
C ILE A 10 7.93 -7.16 -7.09
N LEU A 11 6.60 -7.23 -7.07
CA LEU A 11 5.80 -8.25 -7.71
C LEU A 11 5.13 -7.68 -8.96
N ARG A 12 5.33 -8.32 -10.11
CA ARG A 12 4.66 -7.96 -11.36
C ARG A 12 3.59 -9.00 -11.66
N PHE A 13 2.40 -8.54 -12.04
CA PHE A 13 1.27 -9.41 -12.33
C PHE A 13 0.98 -9.39 -13.83
N ALA A 14 0.64 -10.54 -14.40
CA ALA A 14 0.35 -10.69 -15.84
C ALA A 14 -0.86 -9.85 -16.28
N ALA A 15 -1.70 -9.43 -15.34
CA ALA A 15 -2.76 -8.45 -15.53
C ALA A 15 -2.25 -7.01 -15.76
N GLY A 16 -0.93 -6.78 -15.73
CA GLY A 16 -0.28 -5.53 -16.13
C GLY A 16 -0.10 -4.50 -15.01
N PHE A 17 -0.29 -4.87 -13.74
CA PHE A 17 -0.03 -4.00 -12.58
C PHE A 17 1.20 -4.47 -11.79
N THR A 18 1.75 -3.57 -10.97
CA THR A 18 2.92 -3.83 -10.13
C THR A 18 2.60 -3.60 -8.66
N VAL A 19 3.12 -4.44 -7.77
CA VAL A 19 2.99 -4.28 -6.32
C VAL A 19 4.38 -4.20 -5.68
N ILE A 20 4.60 -3.18 -4.87
CA ILE A 20 5.72 -3.03 -3.95
C ILE A 20 5.27 -3.59 -2.60
N ASN A 21 5.75 -4.78 -2.27
CA ASN A 21 5.44 -5.49 -1.04
C ASN A 21 6.42 -5.08 0.08
N ASP A 22 5.94 -4.26 1.01
CA ASP A 22 6.64 -3.85 2.22
C ASP A 22 5.80 -4.14 3.49
N SER A 23 5.20 -5.33 3.54
CA SER A 23 4.18 -5.72 4.53
C SER A 23 4.73 -6.13 5.91
N TYR A 24 6.03 -5.96 6.18
CA TYR A 24 6.63 -6.50 7.41
C TYR A 24 6.44 -5.61 8.65
N ASN A 25 6.69 -4.30 8.52
CA ASN A 25 6.54 -3.35 9.62
C ASN A 25 6.15 -1.97 9.08
N SER A 26 5.47 -1.17 9.90
CA SER A 26 5.10 0.19 9.56
C SER A 26 5.26 1.12 10.75
N ASN A 27 5.75 2.31 10.45
CA ASN A 27 5.73 3.52 11.25
C ASN A 27 5.59 4.71 10.26
N PRO A 28 5.32 5.94 10.73
CA PRO A 28 5.00 7.05 9.85
C PRO A 28 6.13 7.34 8.85
N ASP A 29 7.37 7.46 9.32
CA ASP A 29 8.52 7.79 8.47
C ASP A 29 8.80 6.70 7.43
N ALA A 30 8.74 5.43 7.84
CA ALA A 30 8.94 4.30 6.94
C ALA A 30 7.83 4.22 5.90
N LEU A 31 6.57 4.51 6.27
CA LEU A 31 5.45 4.54 5.34
C LEU A 31 5.64 5.64 4.31
N LEU A 32 5.91 6.86 4.75
CA LEU A 32 6.11 8.00 3.85
C LEU A 32 7.32 7.79 2.92
N SER A 33 8.43 7.22 3.43
CA SER A 33 9.59 6.88 2.60
C SER A 33 9.27 5.87 1.49
N MET A 34 8.41 4.89 1.77
CA MET A 34 7.97 3.93 0.75
C MET A 34 6.95 4.51 -0.21
N VAL A 35 6.14 5.48 0.22
CA VAL A 35 5.28 6.26 -0.68
C VAL A 35 6.13 7.10 -1.62
N ASP A 36 7.20 7.73 -1.13
CA ASP A 36 8.16 8.46 -1.98
C ASP A 36 8.81 7.51 -2.99
N THR A 37 9.24 6.32 -2.56
CA THR A 37 9.77 5.26 -3.44
C THR A 37 8.76 4.83 -4.51
N LEU A 38 7.48 4.66 -4.12
CA LEU A 38 6.39 4.35 -5.05
C LEU A 38 6.28 5.43 -6.14
N ILE A 39 6.31 6.70 -5.76
CA ILE A 39 6.13 7.82 -6.68
C ILE A 39 7.32 7.94 -7.64
N GLU A 40 8.54 7.82 -7.12
CA GLU A 40 9.78 7.91 -7.92
C GLU A 40 9.94 6.73 -8.88
N GLY A 41 9.51 5.53 -8.46
CA GLY A 41 9.62 4.32 -9.27
C GLY A 41 8.45 4.07 -10.24
N ALA A 42 7.33 4.77 -10.07
CA ALA A 42 6.14 4.57 -10.88
C ALA A 42 6.28 5.24 -12.26
N PRO A 43 5.91 4.56 -13.36
CA PRO A 43 5.91 5.17 -14.69
C PRO A 43 5.04 6.42 -14.75
N GLU A 44 5.40 7.36 -15.61
CA GLU A 44 4.59 8.56 -15.85
C GLU A 44 3.16 8.18 -16.28
N GLY A 45 2.16 8.86 -15.72
CA GLY A 45 0.74 8.60 -16.00
C GLY A 45 0.14 7.35 -15.33
N SER A 46 0.93 6.56 -14.59
CA SER A 46 0.40 5.44 -13.80
C SER A 46 -0.43 5.93 -12.61
N ARG A 47 -1.46 5.15 -12.23
CA ARG A 47 -2.19 5.35 -10.98
C ARG A 47 -1.41 4.73 -9.83
N LYS A 48 -1.16 5.51 -8.78
CA LYS A 48 -0.38 5.14 -7.60
C LYS A 48 -1.33 4.90 -6.44
N ILE A 49 -1.34 3.66 -5.95
CA ILE A 49 -2.26 3.20 -4.92
C ILE A 49 -1.45 2.83 -3.68
N VAL A 50 -1.88 3.29 -2.51
CA VAL A 50 -1.29 2.91 -1.23
C VAL A 50 -2.29 2.07 -0.45
N VAL A 51 -1.90 0.87 -0.03
CA VAL A 51 -2.60 0.06 0.96
C VAL A 51 -1.80 0.11 2.25
N ALA A 52 -2.34 0.83 3.24
CA ALA A 52 -1.65 1.12 4.50
C ALA A 52 -2.43 0.55 5.69
N GLY A 53 -1.79 -0.37 6.41
CA GLY A 53 -2.29 -0.90 7.68
C GLY A 53 -1.99 0.00 8.87
N GLU A 54 -2.77 -0.18 9.92
CA GLU A 54 -2.55 0.44 11.23
C GLU A 54 -1.10 0.29 11.72
N MET A 55 -0.57 1.37 12.31
CA MET A 55 0.72 1.43 12.97
C MET A 55 0.54 1.22 14.49
N LEU A 56 0.93 0.05 15.00
CA LEU A 56 0.51 -0.43 16.32
C LEU A 56 1.29 0.14 17.52
N GLU A 57 2.47 0.72 17.32
CA GLU A 57 3.40 1.12 18.39
C GLU A 57 3.49 2.64 18.59
N LEU A 58 2.38 3.36 18.43
CA LEU A 58 2.34 4.84 18.45
C LEU A 58 1.90 5.47 19.77
N GLY A 59 1.44 4.67 20.74
CA GLY A 59 0.96 5.18 22.03
C GLY A 59 -0.28 6.07 21.91
N GLU A 60 -0.45 7.00 22.85
CA GLU A 60 -1.64 7.86 23.00
C GLU A 60 -1.89 8.78 21.80
N ASN A 61 -0.83 9.15 21.08
CA ASN A 61 -0.92 10.04 19.92
C ASN A 61 -1.28 9.31 18.61
N GLY A 62 -1.62 8.02 18.68
CA GLY A 62 -1.88 7.19 17.49
C GLY A 62 -2.90 7.79 16.53
N ILE A 63 -3.99 8.37 17.03
CA ILE A 63 -5.05 8.99 16.20
C ILE A 63 -4.47 10.15 15.37
N GLU A 64 -3.82 11.10 16.03
CA GLU A 64 -3.24 12.28 15.39
C GLU A 64 -2.14 11.89 14.40
N ILE A 65 -1.25 10.97 14.79
CA ILE A 65 -0.16 10.51 13.93
C ILE A 65 -0.69 9.81 12.68
N HIS A 66 -1.73 8.98 12.78
CA HIS A 66 -2.33 8.36 11.59
C HIS A 66 -2.97 9.41 10.69
N ARG A 67 -3.72 10.35 11.26
CA ARG A 67 -4.36 11.43 10.51
C ARG A 67 -3.35 12.31 9.77
N ASP A 68 -2.31 12.77 10.46
CA ASP A 68 -1.21 13.54 9.87
C ASP A 68 -0.46 12.75 8.80
N THR A 69 -0.27 11.44 9.00
CA THR A 69 0.30 10.58 7.97
C THR A 69 -0.58 10.55 6.71
N GLY A 70 -1.90 10.47 6.87
CA GLY A 70 -2.86 10.55 5.76
C GLY A 70 -2.78 11.87 5.00
N ILE A 71 -2.71 13.00 5.71
CA ILE A 71 -2.53 14.34 5.14
C ILE A 71 -1.23 14.40 4.33
N LYS A 72 -0.13 13.88 4.89
CA LYS A 72 1.18 13.83 4.22
C LYS A 72 1.17 12.94 2.97
N ILE A 73 0.41 11.84 2.97
CA ILE A 73 0.21 11.01 1.78
C ILE A 73 -0.54 11.79 0.70
N ALA A 74 -1.59 12.53 1.05
CA ALA A 74 -2.35 13.35 0.11
C ALA A 74 -1.55 14.54 -0.44
N GLY A 75 -0.57 15.06 0.30
CA GLY A 75 0.39 16.06 -0.19
C GLY A 75 1.36 15.52 -1.27
N ARG A 76 1.26 14.25 -1.63
CA ARG A 76 2.05 13.58 -2.66
C ARG A 76 1.16 13.14 -3.81
N SER A 77 1.76 12.76 -4.94
CA SER A 77 1.03 12.26 -6.12
C SER A 77 0.50 10.83 -5.90
N VAL A 78 -0.36 10.62 -4.91
CA VAL A 78 -1.06 9.35 -4.66
C VAL A 78 -2.51 9.50 -5.10
N ASP A 79 -2.98 8.57 -5.92
CA ASP A 79 -4.32 8.62 -6.51
C ASP A 79 -5.35 7.91 -5.64
N MET A 80 -4.93 6.87 -4.88
CA MET A 80 -5.83 6.09 -4.03
C MET A 80 -5.17 5.64 -2.73
N LEU A 81 -5.92 5.68 -1.62
CA LEU A 81 -5.51 5.15 -0.32
C LEU A 81 -6.53 4.14 0.24
N ILE A 82 -6.07 2.92 0.54
CA ILE A 82 -6.86 1.93 1.29
C ILE A 82 -6.25 1.77 2.68
N GLY A 83 -6.95 2.25 3.70
CA GLY A 83 -6.60 2.05 5.10
C GLY A 83 -7.10 0.70 5.62
N VAL A 84 -6.24 -0.02 6.36
CA VAL A 84 -6.55 -1.37 6.86
C VAL A 84 -6.53 -1.40 8.39
N ARG A 85 -7.70 -1.69 8.98
CA ARG A 85 -7.93 -1.93 10.41
C ARG A 85 -7.68 -0.70 11.32
N GLY A 86 -8.41 -0.66 12.44
CA GLY A 86 -8.09 0.19 13.59
C GLY A 86 -7.92 1.67 13.23
N LEU A 87 -6.80 2.27 13.66
CA LEU A 87 -6.50 3.68 13.44
C LEU A 87 -6.14 4.04 11.98
N ALA A 88 -6.04 3.08 11.06
CA ALA A 88 -5.90 3.41 9.63
C ALA A 88 -7.12 4.17 9.08
N LYS A 89 -8.28 4.12 9.76
CA LYS A 89 -9.43 4.98 9.44
C LYS A 89 -9.10 6.47 9.55
N GLU A 90 -8.29 6.87 10.54
CA GLU A 90 -7.89 8.26 10.74
C GLU A 90 -6.93 8.71 9.63
N MET A 91 -6.08 7.79 9.15
CA MET A 91 -5.23 8.01 7.98
C MET A 91 -6.07 8.24 6.71
N VAL A 92 -7.13 7.47 6.52
CA VAL A 92 -8.09 7.67 5.42
C VAL A 92 -8.77 9.04 5.53
N GLU A 93 -9.27 9.41 6.71
CA GLU A 93 -9.88 10.73 6.93
C GLU A 93 -8.90 11.89 6.67
N GLY A 94 -7.65 11.76 7.13
CA GLY A 94 -6.59 12.74 6.86
C GLY A 94 -6.35 12.92 5.37
N ALA A 95 -6.23 11.80 4.64
CA ALA A 95 -6.02 11.82 3.19
C ALA A 95 -7.19 12.46 2.43
N MET A 96 -8.43 12.09 2.74
CA MET A 96 -9.63 12.66 2.12
C MET A 96 -9.73 14.16 2.35
N SER A 97 -9.46 14.60 3.59
CA SER A 97 -9.51 16.03 3.94
C SER A 97 -8.46 16.88 3.22
N SER A 98 -7.45 16.24 2.62
CA SER A 98 -6.29 16.88 2.00
C SER A 98 -6.15 16.60 0.50
N GLY A 99 -7.17 16.03 -0.15
CA GLY A 99 -7.27 16.01 -1.61
C GLY A 99 -7.24 14.64 -2.29
N ILE A 100 -7.09 13.52 -1.57
CA ILE A 100 -7.30 12.19 -2.17
C ILE A 100 -8.80 11.90 -2.23
N GLU A 101 -9.38 11.91 -3.44
CA GLU A 101 -10.80 11.64 -3.64
C GLU A 101 -11.14 10.14 -3.47
N GLU A 102 -10.23 9.26 -3.88
CA GLU A 102 -10.40 7.80 -3.77
C GLU A 102 -9.70 7.26 -2.52
N ALA A 103 -10.34 7.38 -1.35
CA ALA A 103 -9.84 6.75 -0.13
C ALA A 103 -10.91 5.87 0.54
N SER A 104 -10.50 4.73 1.09
CA SER A 104 -11.40 3.75 1.68
C SER A 104 -10.79 3.08 2.90
N PHE A 105 -11.62 2.79 3.90
CA PHE A 105 -11.22 2.01 5.07
C PHE A 105 -11.81 0.60 4.99
N THR A 106 -11.02 -0.39 5.41
CA THR A 106 -11.44 -1.80 5.51
C THR A 106 -11.14 -2.35 6.90
N SER A 107 -11.98 -3.29 7.37
CA SER A 107 -11.84 -3.87 8.71
C SER A 107 -10.58 -4.72 8.89
N ASP A 108 -10.09 -5.31 7.80
CA ASP A 108 -9.00 -6.27 7.79
C ASP A 108 -8.34 -6.39 6.40
N SER A 109 -7.21 -7.08 6.35
CA SER A 109 -6.37 -7.23 5.17
C SER A 109 -6.99 -8.10 4.06
N ASP A 110 -7.96 -8.97 4.37
CA ASP A 110 -8.65 -9.75 3.34
C ASP A 110 -9.63 -8.87 2.58
N ALA A 111 -10.44 -8.10 3.32
CA ALA A 111 -11.36 -7.12 2.75
C ALA A 111 -10.62 -6.06 1.93
N ALA A 112 -9.44 -5.61 2.40
CA ALA A 112 -8.56 -4.73 1.63
C ALA A 112 -8.10 -5.37 0.30
N GLY A 113 -7.70 -6.65 0.34
CA GLY A 113 -7.29 -7.40 -0.84
C GLY A 113 -8.42 -7.59 -1.85
N ASP A 114 -9.62 -7.92 -1.38
CA ASP A 114 -10.81 -8.07 -2.25
C ASP A 114 -11.24 -6.73 -2.86
N LEU A 115 -11.25 -5.65 -2.06
CA LEU A 115 -11.53 -4.30 -2.55
C LEU A 115 -10.51 -3.89 -3.62
N LEU A 116 -9.21 -4.01 -3.33
CA LEU A 116 -8.16 -3.68 -4.28
C LEU A 116 -8.30 -4.50 -5.58
N ALA A 117 -8.52 -5.80 -5.47
CA ALA A 117 -8.70 -6.67 -6.64
C ALA A 117 -9.89 -6.25 -7.54
N SER A 118 -10.93 -5.63 -6.96
CA SER A 118 -12.08 -5.13 -7.71
C SER A 118 -11.83 -3.78 -8.39
N LEU A 119 -10.83 -3.02 -7.93
CA LEU A 119 -10.53 -1.66 -8.40
C LEU A 119 -9.29 -1.60 -9.28
N ILE A 120 -8.36 -2.55 -9.13
CA ILE A 120 -7.06 -2.54 -9.79
C ILE A 120 -7.17 -2.73 -11.30
N ARG A 121 -6.33 -2.03 -12.05
CA ARG A 121 -6.26 -2.09 -13.52
C ARG A 121 -4.82 -2.18 -14.00
N ALA A 122 -4.65 -2.59 -15.25
CA ALA A 122 -3.34 -2.57 -15.92
C ALA A 122 -2.73 -1.15 -15.87
N GLY A 123 -1.44 -1.08 -15.56
CA GLY A 123 -0.68 0.15 -15.39
C GLY A 123 -0.67 0.71 -13.97
N ASP A 124 -1.45 0.16 -13.04
CA ASP A 124 -1.41 0.57 -11.64
C ASP A 124 -0.09 0.16 -10.96
N VAL A 125 0.39 1.00 -10.03
CA VAL A 125 1.49 0.69 -9.13
C VAL A 125 0.99 0.80 -7.70
N VAL A 126 1.11 -0.29 -6.94
CA VAL A 126 0.55 -0.41 -5.60
C VAL A 126 1.66 -0.55 -4.57
N LEU A 127 1.60 0.19 -3.49
CA LEU A 127 2.38 -0.08 -2.27
C LEU A 127 1.50 -0.82 -1.26
N VAL A 128 1.97 -1.93 -0.70
CA VAL A 128 1.32 -2.60 0.43
C VAL A 128 2.24 -2.57 1.63
N LYS A 129 1.79 -1.92 2.73
CA LYS A 129 2.59 -1.73 3.93
C LYS A 129 1.71 -1.71 5.19
N GLY A 130 2.21 -2.27 6.30
CA GLY A 130 1.49 -2.30 7.57
C GLY A 130 2.34 -2.87 8.70
N SER A 131 1.93 -2.66 9.95
CA SER A 131 2.57 -3.35 11.08
C SER A 131 2.29 -4.85 10.99
N ARG A 132 3.24 -5.68 11.45
CA ARG A 132 3.15 -7.16 11.41
C ARG A 132 1.84 -7.71 11.99
N GLY A 133 1.31 -7.08 13.04
CA GLY A 133 0.04 -7.49 13.66
C GLY A 133 -1.21 -7.23 12.81
N VAL A 134 -1.12 -6.39 11.77
CA VAL A 134 -2.21 -6.11 10.81
C VAL A 134 -2.25 -7.16 9.70
N ARG A 135 -1.11 -7.81 9.43
CA ARG A 135 -0.97 -8.88 8.44
C ARG A 135 -1.30 -8.44 7.01
N THR A 136 -0.74 -7.32 6.56
CA THR A 136 -1.01 -6.79 5.21
C THR A 136 -0.44 -7.67 4.10
N GLU A 137 0.40 -8.67 4.41
CA GLU A 137 0.79 -9.72 3.46
C GLU A 137 -0.42 -10.47 2.88
N ARG A 138 -1.55 -10.50 3.60
CA ARG A 138 -2.79 -11.13 3.12
C ARG A 138 -3.39 -10.42 1.91
N VAL A 139 -3.17 -9.12 1.76
CA VAL A 139 -3.55 -8.37 0.55
C VAL A 139 -2.86 -8.99 -0.66
N ILE A 140 -1.56 -9.26 -0.54
CA ILE A 140 -0.77 -9.92 -1.58
C ILE A 140 -1.26 -11.34 -1.83
N GLU A 141 -1.53 -12.13 -0.78
CA GLU A 141 -2.08 -13.49 -0.91
C GLU A 141 -3.40 -13.51 -1.69
N ILE A 142 -4.29 -12.53 -1.47
CA ILE A 142 -5.55 -12.41 -2.21
C ILE A 142 -5.30 -12.05 -3.67
N LEU A 143 -4.40 -11.10 -3.94
CA LEU A 143 -4.05 -10.73 -5.32
C LEU A 143 -3.46 -11.93 -6.08
N THR A 144 -2.52 -12.67 -5.49
CA THR A 144 -1.90 -13.87 -6.10
C THR A 144 -2.89 -15.02 -6.32
N LYS A 145 -4.00 -15.07 -5.56
CA LYS A 145 -5.09 -16.03 -5.83
C LYS A 145 -5.98 -15.64 -7.01
N LYS A 146 -6.10 -14.34 -7.29
CA LYS A 146 -7.01 -13.81 -8.33
C LYS A 146 -6.30 -13.46 -9.63
N PHE A 147 -5.01 -13.17 -9.57
CA PHE A 147 -4.18 -12.75 -10.69
C PHE A 147 -2.89 -13.56 -10.73
N GLU A 148 -2.48 -13.93 -11.94
CA GLU A 148 -1.21 -14.62 -12.15
C GLU A 148 -0.04 -13.64 -12.01
N LEU A 149 1.02 -14.05 -11.31
CA LEU A 149 2.29 -13.35 -11.34
C LEU A 149 2.92 -13.49 -12.74
N GLU A 150 3.58 -12.45 -13.23
CA GLU A 150 4.43 -12.58 -14.40
C GLU A 150 5.54 -13.57 -14.08
N GLU A 151 5.71 -14.60 -14.92
CA GLU A 151 6.92 -15.39 -14.86
C GLU A 151 8.12 -14.46 -15.07
N SER A 152 9.11 -14.59 -14.19
CA SER A 152 10.43 -14.01 -14.44
C SER A 152 10.89 -14.53 -15.79
N ARG A 153 10.79 -13.71 -16.84
CA ARG A 153 11.59 -13.93 -18.03
C ARG A 153 13.02 -13.85 -17.52
N SER A 154 13.64 -15.02 -17.35
CA SER A 154 15.09 -15.13 -17.27
C SER A 154 15.64 -14.17 -18.31
N ALA A 155 16.36 -13.16 -17.84
CA ALA A 155 17.09 -12.27 -18.69
C ALA A 155 18.17 -13.11 -19.38
N ALA A 156 17.78 -13.78 -20.47
CA ALA A 156 18.71 -14.32 -21.44
C ALA A 156 19.19 -13.13 -22.26
N ARG A 157 20.21 -12.44 -21.75
CA ARG A 157 21.24 -11.75 -22.52
C ARG A 157 22.52 -11.67 -21.71
#